data_AF-A0A1A8QI98-F1
#
_entry.id   AF-A0A1A8QI98-F1
#
_cell.length_a   1.000
_cell.length_b   1.000
_cell.length_c   1.000
_cell.angle_alpha   90.00
_cell.angle_beta   90.00
_cell.angle_gamma   90.00
#
_symmetry.space_group_name_H-M   'P 1'
#
loop_
_entity.id
_entity.type
_entity.pdbx_description
1 polymer ?
#
loop_
_entity_poly.entity_id
_entity_poly.type
_entity_poly.pdbx_seq_one_letter_code
_entity_poly.pdbx_strand_id
1 'polypeptide(L)'
;KYYNMWVSLAGAVLCCGVMFVINWAAALLTNVIVMALYIYVSHKKPDVNWGSSTQALTYQQALTHTLHLGGVEDHIKNFRPQCLVMTGYPNSRPALLDLVHSFTKNVGLMICGHVRTGYRKPNFKDLAIDQTRYQRWLMKNETKAFYTPVFAEDLRQGSLYLLQAAGLGRLRPNTLVLGFKNDWRDGDMMNVETYINMIHDAFDFQYGTVILRLQEGLDVSHIQGQDDLLSSQEKSSGVKDVIVSIDTSKDSDGESSKLSSKATSLQSSPAVQKDKKSPTVSLNVTDQRLLEASQQFQQKQGKGTVDVWWLFDDGGLTLLIPYLLTNKKRWKDCKIRVFIGGKINRIDHDRRAMATLLSKFRIDFSDITVLGDINTKPKKEHVVAFEEMVEPYRLKEDNMELEAAERLKNSEPWRITDNELELYRAKTSRQIRLNELLKEHSSTANLIVISLPLARKGAVSSALYMAWLEVLSKDLPPILLVRGNHQSVLTFYS
;
A
#
# COMPACT_ATOMS: atom_id res chain seq x y z
N LYS A 1 3.67 -2.00 -49.24
CA LYS A 1 4.25 -2.83 -50.33
C LYS A 1 5.60 -2.29 -50.83
N TYR A 2 5.77 -0.97 -50.97
CA TYR A 2 7.04 -0.36 -51.45
C TYR A 2 7.80 0.45 -50.39
N TYR A 3 7.48 0.29 -49.10
CA TYR A 3 8.23 0.96 -48.02
C TYR A 3 9.44 0.12 -47.62
N ASN A 4 10.61 0.76 -47.55
CA ASN A 4 11.84 0.16 -47.02
C ASN A 4 12.61 1.22 -46.21
N MET A 5 12.90 0.93 -44.94
CA MET A 5 13.61 1.83 -44.02
C MET A 5 14.96 2.30 -44.58
N TRP A 6 15.66 1.43 -45.31
CA TRP A 6 16.97 1.73 -45.89
C TRP A 6 16.88 2.70 -47.06
N VAL A 7 15.81 2.64 -47.85
CA VAL A 7 15.57 3.58 -48.96
C VAL A 7 15.21 4.95 -48.41
N SER A 8 14.41 5.03 -47.34
CA SER A 8 14.11 6.28 -46.64
C SER A 8 15.37 6.90 -46.01
N LEU A 9 16.23 6.09 -45.39
CA LEU A 9 17.51 6.55 -44.84
C LEU A 9 18.43 7.08 -45.96
N ALA A 10 18.57 6.35 -47.07
CA ALA A 10 19.36 6.78 -48.21
C ALA A 10 18.84 8.11 -48.79
N GLY A 11 17.52 8.27 -48.91
CA GLY A 11 16.91 9.52 -49.35
C GLY A 11 17.17 10.70 -48.40
N ALA A 12 17.11 10.47 -47.08
CA ALA A 12 17.43 11.48 -46.09
C ALA A 12 18.90 11.92 -46.15
N VAL A 13 19.83 10.96 -46.26
CA VAL A 13 21.27 11.25 -46.40
C VAL A 13 21.56 12.01 -47.69
N LEU A 14 20.94 11.61 -48.80
CA LEU A 14 21.08 12.31 -50.09
C LEU A 14 20.56 13.75 -50.00
N CYS A 15 19.39 13.95 -49.40
CA CYS A 15 18.80 15.28 -49.21
C CYS A 15 19.69 16.19 -48.36
N CYS A 16 20.19 15.68 -47.21
CA CYS A 16 21.16 16.41 -46.40
C CYS A 16 22.45 16.70 -47.17
N GLY A 17 22.97 15.73 -47.94
CA GLY A 17 24.17 15.91 -48.76
C GLY A 17 24.02 17.04 -49.78
N VAL A 18 22.93 17.04 -50.56
CA VAL A 18 22.63 18.10 -51.54
C VAL A 18 22.47 19.46 -50.86
N MET A 19 21.82 19.51 -49.69
CA MET A 19 21.63 20.73 -48.90
C MET A 19 22.97 21.37 -48.49
N PHE A 20 23.97 20.57 -48.08
CA PHE A 20 25.32 21.05 -47.79
C PHE A 20 26.09 21.49 -49.04
N VAL A 21 25.88 20.84 -50.19
CA VAL A 21 26.50 21.23 -51.47
C VAL A 21 25.97 22.58 -51.97
N ILE A 22 24.70 22.90 -51.75
CA ILE A 22 24.10 24.19 -52.18
C ILE A 22 24.61 25.35 -51.32
N ASN A 23 24.48 25.26 -49.99
CA ASN A 23 24.97 26.29 -49.07
C ASN A 23 25.23 25.70 -47.68
N TRP A 24 26.49 25.41 -47.39
CA TRP A 24 26.90 24.77 -46.14
C TRP A 24 26.56 25.59 -44.88
N ALA A 25 26.62 26.92 -44.94
CA ALA A 25 26.36 27.79 -43.80
C ALA A 25 24.86 27.81 -43.44
N ALA A 26 23.99 27.94 -44.44
CA ALA A 26 22.54 27.87 -44.25
C ALA A 26 22.09 26.46 -43.83
N ALA A 27 22.71 25.42 -44.40
CA ALA A 27 22.44 24.02 -44.06
C ALA A 27 22.79 23.68 -42.60
N LEU A 28 23.91 24.22 -42.10
CA LEU A 28 24.32 24.05 -40.71
C LEU A 28 23.32 24.74 -39.76
N LEU A 29 22.97 26.00 -40.04
CA LEU A 29 22.05 26.79 -39.21
C LEU A 29 20.67 26.11 -39.09
N THR A 30 20.13 25.64 -40.21
CA THR A 30 18.82 24.96 -40.25
C THR A 30 18.83 23.64 -39.49
N ASN A 31 19.87 22.81 -39.64
CA ASN A 31 20.00 21.57 -38.85
C ASN A 31 20.12 21.86 -37.34
N VAL A 32 20.85 22.91 -36.95
CA VAL A 32 20.94 23.36 -35.55
C VAL A 32 19.57 23.78 -35.02
N ILE A 33 18.80 24.56 -35.80
CA ILE A 33 17.45 24.99 -35.43
C ILE A 33 16.52 23.78 -35.28
N VAL A 34 16.54 22.85 -36.23
CA VAL A 34 15.72 21.63 -36.19
C VAL A 34 16.07 20.77 -34.98
N MET A 35 17.37 20.57 -34.69
CA MET A 35 17.82 19.84 -33.51
C MET A 35 17.42 20.54 -32.22
N ALA A 36 17.55 21.87 -32.14
CA ALA A 36 17.12 22.65 -30.98
C ALA A 36 15.60 22.56 -30.75
N LEU A 37 14.80 22.63 -31.81
CA LEU A 37 13.34 22.44 -31.74
C LEU A 37 12.99 21.01 -31.31
N TYR A 38 13.69 20.00 -31.84
CA TYR A 38 13.51 18.61 -31.44
C TYR A 38 13.82 18.38 -29.97
N ILE A 39 14.97 18.89 -29.48
CA ILE A 39 15.36 18.83 -28.07
C ILE A 39 14.36 19.58 -27.19
N TYR A 40 13.93 20.78 -27.61
CA TYR A 40 12.94 21.58 -26.89
C TYR A 40 11.61 20.84 -26.73
N VAL A 41 11.08 20.25 -27.80
CA VAL A 41 9.83 19.49 -27.76
C VAL A 41 9.99 18.19 -26.94
N SER A 42 11.11 17.48 -27.10
CA SER A 42 11.39 16.23 -26.39
C SER A 42 11.53 16.43 -24.87
N HIS A 43 12.19 17.50 -24.44
CA HIS A 43 12.34 17.81 -23.02
C HIS A 43 11.09 18.43 -22.39
N LYS A 44 10.43 19.37 -23.09
CA LYS A 44 9.33 20.14 -22.50
C LYS A 44 8.00 19.41 -22.51
N LYS A 45 7.81 18.43 -23.41
CA LYS A 45 6.57 17.63 -23.59
C LYS A 45 5.30 18.45 -23.31
N PRO A 46 5.06 19.57 -24.02
CA PRO A 46 3.93 20.43 -23.73
C PRO A 46 2.62 19.65 -23.92
N ASP A 47 1.70 19.74 -22.96
CA ASP A 47 0.35 19.19 -23.08
C ASP A 47 -0.44 20.03 -24.08
N VAL A 48 -0.58 19.54 -25.33
CA VAL A 48 -1.31 20.25 -26.40
C VAL A 48 -2.58 19.47 -26.79
N ASN A 49 -3.71 20.17 -26.86
CA ASN A 49 -5.06 19.61 -26.92
C ASN A 49 -5.55 19.13 -28.31
N TRP A 50 -4.69 19.06 -29.33
CA TRP A 50 -5.10 18.82 -30.74
C TRP A 50 -5.34 17.34 -31.12
N GLY A 51 -5.69 16.47 -30.19
CA GLY A 51 -5.79 15.03 -30.46
C GLY A 51 -4.39 14.42 -30.53
N SER A 52 -4.13 13.53 -29.59
CA SER A 52 -2.78 13.16 -29.18
C SER A 52 -2.25 11.96 -29.97
N SER A 53 -1.72 12.20 -31.18
CA SER A 53 -0.95 11.17 -31.90
C SER A 53 0.14 10.53 -31.02
N THR A 54 0.69 11.29 -30.08
CA THR A 54 1.63 10.81 -29.06
C THR A 54 0.99 9.90 -28.02
N GLN A 55 -0.25 10.16 -27.54
CA GLN A 55 -0.91 9.26 -26.58
C GLN A 55 -1.30 7.95 -27.26
N ALA A 56 -1.77 7.99 -28.51
CA ALA A 56 -2.03 6.78 -29.30
C ALA A 56 -0.78 5.90 -29.42
N LEU A 57 0.38 6.50 -29.69
CA LEU A 57 1.66 5.79 -29.69
C LEU A 57 2.01 5.22 -28.32
N THR A 58 1.85 5.99 -27.23
CA THR A 58 2.14 5.49 -25.88
C THR A 58 1.26 4.30 -25.48
N TYR A 59 -0.02 4.32 -25.87
CA TYR A 59 -0.94 3.22 -25.63
C TYR A 59 -0.50 1.96 -26.37
N GLN A 60 -0.17 2.10 -27.67
CA GLN A 60 0.31 0.98 -28.48
C GLN A 60 1.61 0.39 -27.90
N GLN A 61 2.56 1.24 -27.51
CA GLN A 61 3.82 0.81 -26.86
C GLN A 61 3.54 0.07 -25.55
N ALA A 62 2.69 0.60 -24.68
CA ALA A 62 2.33 -0.03 -23.41
C ALA A 62 1.66 -1.40 -23.63
N LEU A 63 0.75 -1.51 -24.59
CA LEU A 63 0.09 -2.76 -24.95
C LEU A 63 1.09 -3.80 -25.47
N THR A 64 1.93 -3.43 -26.44
CA THR A 64 2.95 -4.31 -27.00
C THR A 64 3.92 -4.79 -25.93
N HIS A 65 4.40 -3.91 -25.06
CA HIS A 65 5.29 -4.29 -23.95
C HIS A 65 4.61 -5.23 -22.93
N THR A 66 3.33 -4.99 -22.62
CA THR A 66 2.58 -5.87 -21.71
C THR A 66 2.35 -7.26 -22.31
N LEU A 67 2.06 -7.33 -23.62
CA LEU A 67 1.92 -8.60 -24.34
C LEU A 67 3.24 -9.37 -24.41
N HIS A 68 4.36 -8.68 -24.68
CA HIS A 68 5.69 -9.29 -24.64
C HIS A 68 6.02 -9.85 -23.26
N LEU A 69 5.68 -9.13 -22.19
CA LEU A 69 5.86 -9.61 -20.83
C LEU A 69 5.04 -10.90 -20.58
N GLY A 70 3.86 -11.02 -21.20
CA GLY A 70 3.03 -12.23 -21.17
C GLY A 70 3.73 -13.50 -21.67
N GLY A 71 4.64 -13.37 -22.64
CA GLY A 71 5.39 -14.49 -23.20
C GLY A 71 6.63 -14.92 -22.41
N VAL A 72 6.98 -14.22 -21.33
CA VAL A 72 8.14 -14.56 -20.49
C VAL A 72 7.76 -15.61 -19.45
N GLU A 73 8.61 -16.62 -19.28
CA GLU A 73 8.44 -17.66 -18.27
C GLU A 73 8.65 -17.13 -16.84
N ASP A 74 7.89 -17.65 -15.89
CA ASP A 74 8.05 -17.31 -14.48
C ASP A 74 9.31 -17.95 -13.95
N HIS A 75 10.26 -17.11 -13.51
CA HIS A 75 11.47 -17.57 -12.86
C HIS A 75 11.61 -16.87 -11.52
N ILE A 76 11.99 -17.62 -10.48
CA ILE A 76 12.10 -17.10 -9.11
C ILE A 76 13.05 -15.89 -9.01
N LYS A 77 14.13 -15.88 -9.79
CA LYS A 77 15.07 -14.74 -9.94
C LYS A 77 14.39 -13.43 -10.38
N ASN A 78 13.27 -13.53 -11.09
CA ASN A 78 12.49 -12.40 -11.59
C ASN A 78 11.33 -12.05 -10.68
N PHE A 79 11.19 -12.71 -9.51
CA PHE A 79 10.16 -12.35 -8.56
C PHE A 79 10.26 -10.88 -8.19
N ARG A 80 9.11 -10.20 -8.22
CA ARG A 80 8.93 -8.82 -7.76
C ARG A 80 7.69 -8.78 -6.88
N PRO A 81 7.73 -8.10 -5.74
CA PRO A 81 6.51 -7.89 -4.95
C PRO A 81 5.57 -7.00 -5.76
N GLN A 82 4.45 -7.56 -6.19
CA GLN A 82 3.37 -6.85 -6.87
C GLN A 82 2.24 -6.70 -5.84
N CYS A 83 2.10 -5.51 -5.27
CA CYS A 83 1.26 -5.31 -4.10
C CYS A 83 -0.11 -4.73 -4.46
N LEU A 84 -1.16 -5.42 -4.04
CA LEU A 84 -2.50 -4.87 -3.91
C LEU A 84 -2.64 -4.31 -2.48
N VAL A 85 -2.73 -3.00 -2.36
CA VAL A 85 -2.80 -2.30 -1.07
C VAL A 85 -4.23 -1.86 -0.82
N MET A 86 -4.83 -2.35 0.26
CA MET A 86 -6.19 -1.96 0.66
C MET A 86 -6.14 -0.62 1.41
N THR A 87 -5.88 0.46 0.68
CA THR A 87 -5.81 1.81 1.24
C THR A 87 -7.18 2.38 1.56
N GLY A 88 -8.22 1.95 0.84
CA GLY A 88 -9.45 2.74 0.72
C GLY A 88 -9.13 3.99 -0.10
N TYR A 89 -9.65 5.15 0.32
CA TYR A 89 -9.22 6.41 -0.28
C TYR A 89 -7.71 6.63 -0.04
N PRO A 90 -6.90 6.92 -1.08
CA PRO A 90 -5.45 7.07 -0.95
C PRO A 90 -4.99 8.17 0.02
N ASN A 91 -5.82 9.20 0.22
CA ASN A 91 -5.55 10.29 1.18
C ASN A 91 -5.84 9.89 2.63
N SER A 92 -6.70 8.91 2.89
CA SER A 92 -7.08 8.53 4.26
C SER A 92 -6.01 7.75 5.01
N ARG A 93 -5.16 6.98 4.31
CA ARG A 93 -4.12 6.11 4.92
C ARG A 93 -2.74 6.31 4.29
N PRO A 94 -2.12 7.50 4.44
CA PRO A 94 -0.86 7.81 3.77
C PRO A 94 0.31 6.93 4.25
N ALA A 95 0.40 6.61 5.56
CA ALA A 95 1.48 5.75 6.07
C ALA A 95 1.56 4.38 5.37
N LEU A 96 0.41 3.75 5.13
CA LEU A 96 0.34 2.47 4.43
C LEU A 96 0.83 2.62 2.97
N LEU A 97 0.37 3.69 2.31
CA LEU A 97 0.77 4.03 0.95
C LEU A 97 2.29 4.26 0.85
N ASP A 98 2.86 5.07 1.75
CA ASP A 98 4.26 5.48 1.73
C ASP A 98 5.22 4.35 2.06
N LEU A 99 4.86 3.49 3.02
CA LEU A 99 5.65 2.31 3.35
C LEU A 99 5.69 1.32 2.18
N VAL A 100 4.54 1.02 1.57
CA VAL A 100 4.49 0.10 0.43
C VAL A 100 5.16 0.69 -0.81
N HIS A 101 4.98 1.99 -1.04
CA HIS A 101 5.69 2.69 -2.10
C HIS A 101 7.20 2.56 -1.92
N SER A 102 7.70 2.61 -0.68
CA SER A 102 9.14 2.52 -0.41
C SER A 102 9.75 1.23 -0.98
N PHE A 103 9.17 0.05 -0.76
CA PHE A 103 9.77 -1.20 -1.27
C PHE A 103 9.33 -1.57 -2.69
N THR A 104 8.22 -1.05 -3.20
CA THR A 104 7.75 -1.31 -4.58
C THR A 104 8.33 -0.34 -5.63
N LYS A 105 8.79 0.86 -5.22
CA LYS A 105 9.26 1.92 -6.16
C LYS A 105 10.34 1.42 -7.12
N ASN A 106 10.03 1.44 -8.41
CA ASN A 106 10.88 0.99 -9.54
C ASN A 106 11.25 -0.50 -9.52
N VAL A 107 10.59 -1.30 -8.69
CA VAL A 107 10.88 -2.74 -8.53
C VAL A 107 9.66 -3.56 -8.90
N GLY A 108 8.48 -3.18 -8.40
CA GLY A 108 7.24 -3.92 -8.60
C GLY A 108 6.04 -3.02 -8.85
N LEU A 109 4.92 -3.67 -9.16
CA LEU A 109 3.63 -3.03 -9.34
C LEU A 109 3.00 -2.71 -7.98
N MET A 110 2.35 -1.54 -7.88
CA MET A 110 1.53 -1.17 -6.73
C MET A 110 0.15 -0.76 -7.21
N ILE A 111 -0.88 -1.43 -6.69
CA ILE A 111 -2.29 -1.13 -6.96
C ILE A 111 -2.94 -0.73 -5.63
N CYS A 112 -3.50 0.48 -5.56
CA CYS A 112 -4.32 0.95 -4.45
C CYS A 112 -5.76 0.50 -4.69
N GLY A 113 -6.17 -0.51 -3.93
CA GLY A 113 -7.53 -1.03 -3.91
C GLY A 113 -8.43 -0.22 -2.99
N HIS A 114 -9.62 0.11 -3.48
CA HIS A 114 -10.68 0.73 -2.69
C HIS A 114 -11.99 0.00 -2.92
N VAL A 115 -12.56 -0.56 -1.86
CA VAL A 115 -13.90 -1.15 -1.88
C VAL A 115 -14.87 -0.13 -1.31
N ARG A 116 -15.79 0.37 -2.15
CA ARG A 116 -16.93 1.16 -1.69
C ARG A 116 -18.04 0.20 -1.30
N THR A 117 -18.34 0.16 0.00
CA THR A 117 -19.49 -0.58 0.53
C THR A 117 -20.76 0.26 0.39
N GLY A 118 -21.85 -0.37 -0.04
CA GLY A 118 -23.12 0.33 -0.17
C GLY A 118 -24.28 -0.61 -0.50
N TYR A 119 -25.40 -0.43 0.20
CA TYR A 119 -26.61 -1.25 0.04
C TYR A 119 -27.62 -0.68 -0.96
N ARG A 120 -27.40 0.54 -1.47
CA ARG A 120 -28.30 1.23 -2.42
C ARG A 120 -27.61 1.43 -3.77
N LYS A 121 -28.43 1.61 -4.82
CA LYS A 121 -28.03 1.70 -6.24
C LYS A 121 -26.64 2.36 -6.41
N PRO A 122 -25.62 1.60 -6.86
CA PRO A 122 -24.29 2.13 -7.04
C PRO A 122 -24.28 3.30 -8.02
N ASN A 123 -23.69 4.43 -7.62
CA ASN A 123 -23.43 5.52 -8.55
C ASN A 123 -22.10 5.29 -9.28
N PHE A 124 -22.17 4.56 -10.40
CA PHE A 124 -20.99 4.29 -11.22
C PHE A 124 -20.38 5.54 -11.86
N LYS A 125 -21.17 6.62 -12.04
CA LYS A 125 -20.63 7.89 -12.57
C LYS A 125 -19.66 8.51 -11.57
N ASP A 126 -20.03 8.55 -10.30
CA ASP A 126 -19.15 9.06 -9.23
C ASP A 126 -17.90 8.20 -9.08
N LEU A 127 -18.03 6.87 -9.19
CA LEU A 127 -16.89 5.95 -9.13
C LEU A 127 -15.83 6.26 -10.19
N ALA A 128 -16.24 6.54 -11.43
CA ALA A 128 -15.34 6.89 -12.53
C ALA A 128 -14.67 8.27 -12.33
N ILE A 129 -15.43 9.24 -11.81
CA ILE A 129 -14.91 10.58 -11.47
C ILE A 129 -13.86 10.46 -10.36
N ASP A 130 -14.18 9.73 -9.28
CA ASP A 130 -13.29 9.46 -8.16
C ASP A 130 -12.03 8.72 -8.62
N GLN A 131 -12.18 7.73 -9.51
CA GLN A 131 -11.04 7.01 -10.08
C GLN A 131 -10.04 7.97 -10.73
N THR A 132 -10.53 8.88 -11.57
CA THR A 132 -9.68 9.84 -12.26
C THR A 132 -9.10 10.87 -11.28
N ARG A 133 -9.89 11.34 -10.31
CA ARG A 133 -9.46 12.29 -9.28
C ARG A 133 -8.31 11.73 -8.44
N TYR A 134 -8.46 10.53 -7.90
CA TYR A 134 -7.44 9.91 -7.05
C TYR A 134 -6.22 9.43 -7.84
N GLN A 135 -6.39 9.00 -9.09
CA GLN A 135 -5.25 8.71 -9.96
C GLN A 135 -4.40 9.98 -10.19
N ARG A 136 -5.04 11.14 -10.43
CA ARG A 136 -4.30 12.42 -10.54
C ARG A 136 -3.63 12.80 -9.22
N TRP A 137 -4.28 12.59 -8.08
CA TRP A 137 -3.69 12.85 -6.76
C TRP A 137 -2.43 12.00 -6.51
N LEU A 138 -2.46 10.71 -6.85
CA LEU A 138 -1.29 9.83 -6.75
C LEU A 138 -0.13 10.31 -7.64
N MET A 139 -0.44 10.72 -8.87
CA MET A 139 0.56 11.26 -9.80
C MET A 139 1.16 12.59 -9.33
N LYS A 140 0.34 13.47 -8.73
CA LYS A 140 0.78 14.74 -8.15
C LYS A 140 1.76 14.53 -6.99
N ASN A 141 1.55 13.49 -6.19
CA ASN A 141 2.40 13.15 -5.05
C ASN A 141 3.61 12.26 -5.44
N GLU A 142 3.89 12.09 -6.73
CA GLU A 142 4.96 11.23 -7.27
C GLU A 142 4.87 9.74 -6.84
N THR A 143 3.69 9.29 -6.45
CA THR A 143 3.44 7.91 -6.04
C THR A 143 3.17 7.05 -7.27
N LYS A 144 4.11 6.14 -7.57
CA LYS A 144 3.98 5.18 -8.69
C LYS A 144 3.01 4.04 -8.34
N ALA A 145 1.72 4.33 -8.35
CA ALA A 145 0.66 3.36 -8.09
C ALA A 145 -0.55 3.57 -9.03
N PHE A 146 -1.28 2.48 -9.29
CA PHE A 146 -2.57 2.51 -9.97
C PHE A 146 -3.71 2.50 -8.95
N TYR A 147 -4.78 3.22 -9.21
CA TYR A 147 -5.96 3.21 -8.35
C TYR A 147 -7.09 2.39 -8.99
N THR A 148 -7.65 1.44 -8.22
CA THR A 148 -8.73 0.56 -8.69
C THR A 148 -9.86 0.53 -7.65
N PRO A 149 -10.92 1.33 -7.87
CA PRO A 149 -12.08 1.30 -7.00
C PRO A 149 -13.09 0.23 -7.48
N VAL A 150 -13.69 -0.48 -6.53
CA VAL A 150 -14.75 -1.47 -6.78
C VAL A 150 -15.95 -1.18 -5.88
N PHE A 151 -17.13 -1.54 -6.36
CA PHE A 151 -18.36 -1.48 -5.57
C PHE A 151 -18.75 -2.90 -5.16
N ALA A 152 -19.03 -3.09 -3.88
CA ALA A 152 -19.51 -4.36 -3.33
C ALA A 152 -20.40 -4.11 -2.12
N GLU A 153 -21.16 -5.11 -1.70
CA GLU A 153 -21.96 -5.02 -0.47
C GLU A 153 -21.05 -5.04 0.76
N ASP A 154 -20.11 -6.00 0.76
CA ASP A 154 -19.14 -6.20 1.84
C ASP A 154 -17.69 -5.99 1.40
N LEU A 155 -16.84 -5.62 2.36
CA LEU A 155 -15.40 -5.45 2.15
C LEU A 155 -14.74 -6.72 1.60
N ARG A 156 -15.15 -7.89 2.12
CA ARG A 156 -14.64 -9.21 1.69
C ARG A 156 -14.97 -9.50 0.24
N GLN A 157 -16.21 -9.27 -0.19
CA GLN A 157 -16.61 -9.53 -1.57
C GLN A 157 -15.90 -8.60 -2.55
N GLY A 158 -15.79 -7.31 -2.19
CA GLY A 158 -15.04 -6.36 -3.01
C GLY A 158 -13.55 -6.67 -3.09
N SER A 159 -12.93 -7.15 -2.01
CA SER A 159 -11.53 -7.58 -2.04
C SER A 159 -11.33 -8.84 -2.88
N LEU A 160 -12.29 -9.78 -2.90
CA LEU A 160 -12.27 -10.94 -3.80
C LEU A 160 -12.24 -10.52 -5.28
N TYR A 161 -13.03 -9.52 -5.68
CA TYR A 161 -12.98 -8.98 -7.05
C TYR A 161 -11.60 -8.46 -7.40
N LEU A 162 -10.95 -7.74 -6.48
CA LEU A 162 -9.60 -7.23 -6.68
C LEU A 162 -8.55 -8.35 -6.71
N LEU A 163 -8.65 -9.36 -5.85
CA LEU A 163 -7.72 -10.50 -5.81
C LEU A 163 -7.78 -11.34 -7.10
N GLN A 164 -8.95 -11.47 -7.71
CA GLN A 164 -9.14 -12.31 -8.90
C GLN A 164 -8.92 -11.55 -10.22
N ALA A 165 -9.35 -10.29 -10.28
CA ALA A 165 -9.46 -9.56 -11.54
C ALA A 165 -8.55 -8.34 -11.65
N ALA A 166 -7.81 -7.95 -10.60
CA ALA A 166 -6.89 -6.82 -10.71
C ALA A 166 -5.66 -7.14 -11.57
N GLY A 167 -5.27 -6.18 -12.41
CA GLY A 167 -4.08 -6.26 -13.25
C GLY A 167 -4.32 -6.83 -14.65
N LEU A 168 -3.27 -6.83 -15.48
CA LEU A 168 -3.33 -7.24 -16.88
C LEU A 168 -2.14 -8.14 -17.23
N GLY A 169 -2.41 -9.35 -17.76
CA GLY A 169 -1.37 -10.32 -18.10
C GLY A 169 -0.50 -10.68 -16.90
N ARG A 170 0.80 -10.42 -16.98
CA ARG A 170 1.78 -10.63 -15.89
C ARG A 170 1.87 -9.47 -14.89
N LEU A 171 1.25 -8.32 -15.19
CA LEU A 171 1.14 -7.18 -14.29
C LEU A 171 -0.07 -7.39 -13.37
N ARG A 172 0.03 -8.37 -12.46
CA ARG A 172 -1.02 -8.76 -11.51
C ARG A 172 -0.48 -8.80 -10.10
N PRO A 173 -1.25 -8.37 -9.10
CA PRO A 173 -0.78 -8.43 -7.73
C PRO A 173 -0.52 -9.88 -7.32
N ASN A 174 0.50 -10.09 -6.49
CA ASN A 174 0.85 -11.37 -5.87
C ASN A 174 0.93 -11.28 -4.35
N THR A 175 0.82 -10.06 -3.80
CA THR A 175 0.89 -9.79 -2.37
C THR A 175 -0.25 -8.85 -2.00
N LEU A 176 -1.10 -9.26 -1.06
CA LEU A 176 -2.13 -8.42 -0.44
C LEU A 176 -1.52 -7.67 0.75
N VAL A 177 -1.68 -6.35 0.78
CA VAL A 177 -1.23 -5.51 1.89
C VAL A 177 -2.42 -4.83 2.55
N LEU A 178 -2.55 -5.02 3.86
CA LEU A 178 -3.65 -4.54 4.69
C LEU A 178 -3.13 -3.65 5.82
N GLY A 179 -3.97 -2.72 6.27
CA GLY A 179 -3.82 -2.11 7.59
C GLY A 179 -4.37 -3.03 8.67
N PHE A 180 -3.77 -3.01 9.85
CA PHE A 180 -4.33 -3.67 11.04
C PHE A 180 -5.59 -2.94 11.51
N LYS A 181 -6.61 -3.70 11.90
CA LYS A 181 -7.88 -3.15 12.40
C LYS A 181 -7.76 -2.90 13.91
N ASN A 182 -7.46 -1.65 14.30
CA ASN A 182 -7.29 -1.27 15.72
C ASN A 182 -8.61 -1.28 16.51
N ASP A 183 -9.72 -0.94 15.85
CA ASP A 183 -11.07 -0.78 16.42
C ASP A 183 -11.88 -2.09 16.46
N TRP A 184 -11.21 -3.24 16.49
CA TRP A 184 -11.88 -4.55 16.40
C TRP A 184 -12.69 -4.92 17.65
N ARG A 185 -12.41 -4.30 18.80
CA ARG A 185 -13.15 -4.52 20.05
C ARG A 185 -14.39 -3.66 20.19
N ASP A 186 -14.35 -2.45 19.63
CA ASP A 186 -15.43 -1.45 19.76
C ASP A 186 -16.49 -1.60 18.65
N GLY A 187 -16.11 -2.21 17.52
CA GLY A 187 -16.96 -2.39 16.35
C GLY A 187 -17.75 -3.70 16.35
N ASP A 188 -18.60 -3.84 15.31
CA ASP A 188 -19.32 -5.07 15.03
C ASP A 188 -18.35 -6.22 14.68
N MET A 189 -18.54 -7.38 15.33
CA MET A 189 -17.71 -8.56 15.18
C MET A 189 -17.83 -9.19 13.79
N MET A 190 -18.94 -8.95 13.07
CA MET A 190 -19.07 -9.33 11.67
C MET A 190 -17.96 -8.69 10.80
N ASN A 191 -17.52 -7.47 11.14
CA ASN A 191 -16.41 -6.82 10.44
C ASN A 191 -15.06 -7.50 10.72
N VAL A 192 -14.89 -8.10 11.90
CA VAL A 192 -13.69 -8.88 12.24
C VAL A 192 -13.69 -10.18 11.46
N GLU A 193 -14.85 -10.84 11.37
CA GLU A 193 -14.99 -12.05 10.55
C GLU A 193 -14.69 -11.76 9.06
N THR A 194 -15.22 -10.68 8.50
CA THR A 194 -14.92 -10.30 7.10
C THR A 194 -13.44 -9.97 6.89
N TYR A 195 -12.79 -9.29 7.85
CA TYR A 195 -11.35 -8.99 7.80
C TYR A 195 -10.47 -10.25 7.83
N ILE A 196 -10.75 -11.17 8.76
CA ILE A 196 -10.00 -12.41 8.90
C ILE A 196 -10.24 -13.35 7.72
N ASN A 197 -11.47 -13.44 7.25
CA ASN A 197 -11.80 -14.22 6.06
C ASN A 197 -11.12 -13.65 4.81
N MET A 198 -10.96 -12.33 4.69
CA MET A 198 -10.18 -11.74 3.60
C MET A 198 -8.70 -12.17 3.63
N ILE A 199 -8.10 -12.31 4.82
CA ILE A 199 -6.73 -12.85 4.97
C ILE A 199 -6.69 -14.32 4.54
N HIS A 200 -7.68 -15.13 4.94
CA HIS A 200 -7.77 -16.53 4.52
C HIS A 200 -7.96 -16.67 3.01
N ASP A 201 -8.86 -15.89 2.42
CA ASP A 201 -9.12 -15.90 0.98
C ASP A 201 -7.83 -15.52 0.21
N ALA A 202 -7.02 -14.59 0.72
CA ALA A 202 -5.71 -14.28 0.13
C ALA A 202 -4.74 -15.49 0.15
N PHE A 203 -4.71 -16.27 1.23
CA PHE A 203 -3.92 -17.50 1.27
C PHE A 203 -4.46 -18.57 0.32
N ASP A 204 -5.77 -18.68 0.16
CA ASP A 204 -6.39 -19.63 -0.78
C ASP A 204 -5.96 -19.31 -2.23
N PHE A 205 -5.86 -18.03 -2.60
CA PHE A 205 -5.32 -17.58 -3.89
C PHE A 205 -3.79 -17.64 -4.02
N GLN A 206 -3.07 -18.17 -3.02
CA GLN A 206 -1.60 -18.21 -3.00
C GLN A 206 -0.95 -16.81 -3.06
N TYR A 207 -1.60 -15.80 -2.47
CA TYR A 207 -1.00 -14.48 -2.30
C TYR A 207 -0.12 -14.44 -1.06
N GLY A 208 0.97 -13.66 -1.12
CA GLY A 208 1.61 -13.17 0.10
C GLY A 208 0.66 -12.23 0.84
N THR A 209 0.66 -12.24 2.17
CA THR A 209 -0.12 -11.30 2.98
C THR A 209 0.80 -10.48 3.86
N VAL A 210 0.56 -9.17 3.89
CA VAL A 210 1.30 -8.20 4.70
C VAL A 210 0.30 -7.36 5.48
N ILE A 211 0.47 -7.27 6.80
CA ILE A 211 -0.37 -6.43 7.66
C ILE A 211 0.52 -5.41 8.36
N LEU A 212 0.24 -4.13 8.14
CA LEU A 212 0.91 -3.03 8.82
C LEU A 212 0.10 -2.59 10.05
N ARG A 213 0.74 -2.54 11.21
CA ARG A 213 0.17 -1.93 12.42
C ARG A 213 1.01 -0.75 12.88
N LEU A 214 0.33 0.34 13.19
CA LEU A 214 0.85 1.50 13.92
C LEU A 214 0.12 1.62 15.27
N GLN A 215 0.79 2.21 16.27
CA GLN A 215 0.21 2.37 17.61
C GLN A 215 -1.09 3.19 17.59
N GLU A 216 -1.05 4.35 16.94
CA GLU A 216 -2.17 5.31 16.90
C GLU A 216 -3.26 4.92 15.86
N GLY A 217 -2.96 3.99 14.96
CA GLY A 217 -3.82 3.62 13.82
C GLY A 217 -3.33 4.18 12.49
N LEU A 218 -4.12 3.95 11.44
CA LEU A 218 -3.77 4.28 10.05
C LEU A 218 -4.74 5.25 9.38
N ASP A 219 -5.96 5.39 9.90
CA ASP A 219 -7.05 6.13 9.25
C ASP A 219 -7.12 7.56 9.77
N VAL A 220 -6.95 8.52 8.85
CA VAL A 220 -6.90 9.96 9.12
C VAL A 220 -8.14 10.66 8.53
N SER A 221 -9.13 9.90 8.04
CA SER A 221 -10.28 10.46 7.30
C SER A 221 -11.15 11.44 8.09
N HIS A 222 -11.20 11.34 9.43
CA HIS A 222 -11.98 12.23 10.29
C HIS A 222 -11.35 13.62 10.46
N ILE A 223 -10.08 13.79 10.10
CA ILE A 223 -9.34 15.03 10.29
C ILE A 223 -9.53 15.94 9.07
N GLN A 224 -10.38 16.96 9.21
CA GLN A 224 -10.66 17.95 8.16
C GLN A 224 -9.45 18.89 7.92
N GLY A 225 -9.15 19.21 6.65
CA GLY A 225 -8.08 20.16 6.26
C GLY A 225 -6.86 19.54 5.56
N GLN A 226 -6.91 18.25 5.24
CA GLN A 226 -5.79 17.48 4.69
C GLN A 226 -5.23 18.03 3.36
N ASP A 227 -6.09 18.54 2.47
CA ASP A 227 -5.66 19.08 1.17
C ASP A 227 -4.91 20.43 1.30
N ASP A 228 -5.19 21.23 2.34
CA ASP A 228 -4.55 22.54 2.58
C ASP A 228 -3.26 22.42 3.42
N LEU A 229 -3.18 21.43 4.33
CA LEU A 229 -1.98 21.17 5.13
C LEU A 229 -0.90 20.40 4.36
N LEU A 230 -1.29 19.46 3.49
CA LEU A 230 -0.34 18.74 2.63
C LEU A 230 0.23 19.63 1.51
N SER A 231 -0.51 20.65 1.07
CA SER A 231 -0.05 21.58 0.04
C SER A 231 0.81 22.74 0.57
N SER A 232 0.81 22.98 1.88
CA SER A 232 1.54 24.12 2.48
C SER A 232 2.99 23.81 2.84
N GLN A 233 3.41 22.54 2.93
CA GLN A 233 4.81 22.16 3.15
C GLN A 233 5.68 22.14 1.88
N GLU A 234 5.10 22.20 0.67
CA GLU A 234 5.84 22.17 -0.60
C GLU A 234 5.60 23.39 -1.50
N LYS A 235 5.70 24.61 -0.95
CA LYS A 235 5.77 25.81 -1.81
C LYS A 235 7.17 25.96 -2.40
N SER A 236 7.37 25.37 -3.59
CA SER A 236 8.26 25.94 -4.60
C SER A 236 7.57 26.06 -5.96
N SER A 237 7.63 27.28 -6.51
CA SER A 237 7.36 27.76 -7.88
C SER A 237 6.17 27.20 -8.67
N GLY A 238 5.01 27.84 -8.47
CA GLY A 238 4.29 28.60 -9.50
C GLY A 238 3.87 27.93 -10.81
N VAL A 239 2.63 27.45 -10.87
CA VAL A 239 1.69 27.67 -11.98
C VAL A 239 0.28 27.81 -11.38
N LYS A 240 -0.42 28.92 -11.66
CA LYS A 240 -1.84 29.09 -11.35
C LYS A 240 -2.64 28.48 -12.50
N ASP A 241 -3.30 27.35 -12.28
CA ASP A 241 -4.31 26.86 -13.20
C ASP A 241 -5.62 27.59 -12.96
N VAL A 242 -6.04 28.35 -13.98
CA VAL A 242 -7.35 28.98 -14.09
C VAL A 242 -8.36 27.87 -14.41
N ILE A 243 -9.24 27.55 -13.46
CA ILE A 243 -10.37 26.65 -13.69
C ILE A 243 -11.39 27.42 -14.53
N VAL A 244 -11.48 27.06 -15.81
CA VAL A 244 -12.56 27.49 -16.70
C VAL A 244 -13.72 26.52 -16.50
N SER A 245 -14.78 26.98 -15.83
CA SER A 245 -16.07 26.30 -15.79
C SER A 245 -16.72 26.41 -17.18
N ILE A 246 -16.84 25.27 -17.87
CA ILE A 246 -17.58 25.17 -19.13
C ILE A 246 -19.03 24.84 -18.76
N ASP A 247 -19.90 25.85 -18.78
CA ASP A 247 -21.34 25.67 -18.70
C ASP A 247 -21.86 25.21 -20.07
N THR A 248 -22.23 23.94 -20.19
CA THR A 248 -23.04 23.44 -21.30
C THR A 248 -24.52 23.53 -20.92
N SER A 249 -25.18 24.63 -21.30
CA SER A 249 -26.64 24.67 -21.37
C SER A 249 -27.14 25.66 -22.42
N LYS A 250 -27.50 25.12 -23.58
CA LYS A 250 -28.44 25.64 -24.59
C LYS A 250 -28.88 24.39 -25.37
N ASP A 251 -30.15 24.06 -25.58
CA ASP A 251 -31.30 24.91 -25.91
C ASP A 251 -32.60 24.33 -25.36
N SER A 252 -33.55 25.20 -24.99
CA SER A 252 -35.00 25.00 -25.16
C SER A 252 -35.71 26.32 -24.89
N ASP A 253 -36.30 26.89 -25.94
CA ASP A 253 -37.09 28.12 -25.94
C ASP A 253 -38.44 27.95 -25.20
N GLY A 254 -38.89 29.01 -24.53
CA GLY A 254 -40.22 29.09 -23.92
C GLY A 254 -40.46 30.43 -23.20
N GLU A 255 -41.47 31.16 -23.65
CA GLU A 255 -41.72 32.59 -23.44
C GLU A 255 -42.12 33.06 -22.03
N SER A 256 -41.92 34.39 -21.83
CA SER A 256 -42.64 35.31 -20.92
C SER A 256 -42.31 35.20 -19.42
N SER A 257 -42.21 36.24 -18.60
CA SER A 257 -42.56 37.65 -18.68
C SER A 257 -41.77 38.45 -17.61
N LYS A 258 -41.71 39.76 -17.84
CA LYS A 258 -41.07 40.86 -17.10
C LYS A 258 -41.29 40.84 -15.57
N LEU A 259 -40.29 41.29 -14.80
CA LEU A 259 -40.50 42.37 -13.83
C LEU A 259 -39.21 43.15 -13.47
N SER A 260 -39.25 44.43 -13.84
CA SER A 260 -38.80 45.64 -13.15
C SER A 260 -37.38 45.76 -12.55
N SER A 261 -36.61 46.57 -13.25
CA SER A 261 -35.43 47.33 -12.87
C SER A 261 -35.60 48.29 -11.67
N LYS A 262 -34.55 48.42 -10.85
CA LYS A 262 -34.09 49.74 -10.41
C LYS A 262 -32.59 49.74 -10.10
N ALA A 263 -31.83 50.36 -10.99
CA ALA A 263 -30.46 50.82 -10.73
C ALA A 263 -30.52 52.08 -9.84
N THR A 264 -29.46 52.40 -9.07
CA THR A 264 -28.42 53.40 -9.43
C THR A 264 -27.57 53.72 -8.19
N SER A 265 -26.25 53.89 -8.41
CA SER A 265 -25.36 54.86 -7.74
C SER A 265 -24.87 54.55 -6.30
N LEU A 266 -23.61 54.70 -5.87
CA LEU A 266 -22.34 55.21 -6.43
C LEU A 266 -21.20 54.81 -5.44
N GLN A 267 -20.03 54.46 -5.99
CA GLN A 267 -18.65 54.71 -5.51
C GLN A 267 -18.20 54.38 -4.07
N SER A 268 -17.22 53.46 -3.94
CA SER A 268 -15.82 53.77 -3.55
C SER A 268 -14.94 52.50 -3.41
N SER A 269 -13.65 52.71 -3.65
CA SER A 269 -12.47 51.85 -3.78
C SER A 269 -12.31 50.59 -2.87
N PRO A 270 -11.42 49.64 -3.23
CA PRO A 270 -11.27 48.38 -2.50
C PRO A 270 -10.46 48.59 -1.23
N ALA A 271 -11.14 48.52 -0.08
CA ALA A 271 -10.45 48.34 1.19
C ALA A 271 -10.06 46.86 1.33
N VAL A 272 -8.75 46.64 1.29
CA VAL A 272 -8.10 45.41 1.75
C VAL A 272 -8.51 45.16 3.21
N GLN A 273 -9.44 44.25 3.44
CA GLN A 273 -9.58 43.56 4.72
C GLN A 273 -8.94 42.18 4.60
N LYS A 274 -7.66 42.16 4.98
CA LYS A 274 -7.01 41.01 5.61
C LYS A 274 -7.84 40.56 6.81
N ASP A 275 -7.71 39.29 7.15
CA ASP A 275 -8.28 38.61 8.32
C ASP A 275 -9.68 38.02 8.16
N LYS A 276 -9.75 36.94 7.35
CA LYS A 276 -10.40 35.72 7.82
C LYS A 276 -9.32 34.71 8.16
N LYS A 277 -8.82 34.77 9.41
CA LYS A 277 -8.27 33.59 10.07
C LYS A 277 -9.37 32.54 10.02
N SER A 278 -9.18 31.48 9.25
CA SER A 278 -9.88 30.23 9.52
C SER A 278 -9.64 29.90 11.00
N PRO A 279 -10.65 29.43 11.74
CA PRO A 279 -10.39 28.93 13.07
C PRO A 279 -9.53 27.69 12.87
N THR A 280 -8.22 27.80 13.11
CA THR A 280 -7.39 26.65 13.44
C THR A 280 -7.97 26.10 14.73
N VAL A 281 -8.94 25.21 14.61
CA VAL A 281 -9.35 24.34 15.70
C VAL A 281 -8.06 23.64 16.11
N SER A 282 -7.58 23.90 17.32
CA SER A 282 -6.46 23.16 17.90
C SER A 282 -6.86 21.70 17.87
N LEU A 283 -6.17 20.91 17.04
CA LEU A 283 -6.41 19.48 16.94
C LEU A 283 -6.21 18.83 18.31
N ASN A 284 -6.98 17.78 18.58
CA ASN A 284 -6.80 17.00 19.79
C ASN A 284 -5.41 16.35 19.78
N VAL A 285 -4.83 16.10 20.96
CA VAL A 285 -3.46 15.55 21.08
C VAL A 285 -3.36 14.19 20.38
N THR A 286 -4.42 13.39 20.41
CA THR A 286 -4.53 12.10 19.71
C THR A 286 -4.50 12.28 18.18
N ASP A 287 -5.24 13.26 17.65
CA ASP A 287 -5.30 13.54 16.22
C ASP A 287 -3.97 14.09 15.70
N GLN A 288 -3.28 14.88 16.52
CA GLN A 288 -1.94 15.36 16.18
C GLN A 288 -0.93 14.21 16.11
N ARG A 289 -0.91 13.31 17.11
CA ARG A 289 -0.04 12.13 17.10
C ARG A 289 -0.34 11.21 15.92
N LEU A 290 -1.61 11.02 15.60
CA LEU A 290 -2.03 10.23 14.45
C LEU A 290 -1.55 10.83 13.13
N LEU A 291 -1.67 12.16 12.95
CA LEU A 291 -1.15 12.85 11.78
C LEU A 291 0.38 12.69 11.64
N GLU A 292 1.11 12.90 12.72
CA GLU A 292 2.58 12.73 12.75
C GLU A 292 2.96 11.28 12.42
N ALA A 293 2.31 10.29 13.04
CA ALA A 293 2.51 8.87 12.75
C ALA A 293 2.14 8.50 11.31
N SER A 294 1.14 9.16 10.73
CA SER A 294 0.71 8.93 9.35
C SER A 294 1.75 9.39 8.31
N GLN A 295 2.55 10.41 8.64
CA GLN A 295 3.56 11.00 7.75
C GLN A 295 4.98 10.47 8.01
N GLN A 296 5.16 9.64 9.04
CA GLN A 296 6.49 9.20 9.49
C GLN A 296 7.33 8.59 8.36
N PHE A 297 6.73 7.85 7.42
CA PHE A 297 7.43 7.18 6.32
C PHE A 297 7.72 8.06 5.10
N GLN A 298 7.19 9.28 5.07
CA GLN A 298 7.55 10.29 4.07
C GLN A 298 8.92 10.88 4.36
N GLN A 299 9.23 11.02 5.65
CA GLN A 299 10.47 11.59 6.14
C GLN A 299 11.61 10.56 6.11
N LYS A 300 12.85 11.06 6.14
CA LYS A 300 14.05 10.21 6.20
C LYS A 300 14.13 9.60 7.60
N GLN A 301 14.26 8.28 7.71
CA GLN A 301 14.19 7.55 8.98
C GLN A 301 15.40 7.75 9.91
N GLY A 302 16.47 8.40 9.41
CA GLY A 302 17.69 8.63 10.19
C GLY A 302 18.50 7.35 10.42
N LYS A 303 19.39 7.38 11.41
CA LYS A 303 20.15 6.19 11.86
C LYS A 303 19.28 5.36 12.79
N GLY A 304 19.10 4.08 12.48
CA GLY A 304 18.42 3.14 13.36
C GLY A 304 18.42 1.73 12.80
N THR A 305 17.50 0.88 13.24
CA THR A 305 17.47 -0.54 12.87
C THR A 305 16.13 -0.97 12.29
N VAL A 306 16.20 -1.87 11.31
CA VAL A 306 15.08 -2.67 10.83
C VAL A 306 15.27 -4.08 11.36
N ASP A 307 14.40 -4.49 12.26
CA ASP A 307 14.51 -5.77 12.94
C ASP A 307 13.64 -6.82 12.26
N VAL A 308 14.25 -7.92 11.83
CA VAL A 308 13.58 -8.98 11.08
C VAL A 308 13.49 -10.24 11.93
N TRP A 309 12.27 -10.60 12.32
CA TRP A 309 11.95 -11.77 13.11
C TRP A 309 11.52 -12.92 12.20
N TRP A 310 12.51 -13.70 11.76
CA TRP A 310 12.31 -14.84 10.88
C TRP A 310 12.02 -16.11 11.70
N LEU A 311 10.73 -16.35 11.94
CA LEU A 311 10.25 -17.43 12.80
C LEU A 311 9.76 -18.66 12.03
N PHE A 312 9.45 -18.48 10.74
CA PHE A 312 8.96 -19.52 9.84
C PHE A 312 9.53 -19.32 8.45
N ASP A 313 9.76 -20.41 7.72
CA ASP A 313 10.15 -20.34 6.32
C ASP A 313 8.94 -20.02 5.45
N ASP A 314 8.75 -18.72 5.18
CA ASP A 314 7.64 -18.18 4.42
C ASP A 314 8.01 -17.90 2.95
N GLY A 315 8.96 -18.67 2.38
CA GLY A 315 9.43 -18.50 1.00
C GLY A 315 10.42 -17.35 0.78
N GLY A 316 10.72 -16.56 1.83
CA GLY A 316 11.73 -15.50 1.81
C GLY A 316 11.19 -14.07 1.68
N LEU A 317 9.87 -13.87 1.57
CA LEU A 317 9.27 -12.52 1.43
C LEU A 317 9.58 -11.64 2.65
N THR A 318 9.61 -12.24 3.84
CA THR A 318 9.98 -11.61 5.12
C THR A 318 11.38 -11.02 5.13
N LEU A 319 12.33 -11.60 4.38
CA LEU A 319 13.70 -11.10 4.23
C LEU A 319 13.83 -10.12 3.03
N LEU A 320 13.07 -10.37 1.97
CA LEU A 320 13.10 -9.54 0.76
C LEU A 320 12.59 -8.11 1.02
N ILE A 321 11.52 -7.94 1.80
CA ILE A 321 10.95 -6.61 2.08
C ILE A 321 11.97 -5.68 2.78
N PRO A 322 12.59 -6.06 3.91
CA PRO A 322 13.66 -5.27 4.55
C PRO A 322 14.81 -4.91 3.60
N TYR A 323 15.26 -5.87 2.79
CA TYR A 323 16.33 -5.64 1.81
C TYR A 323 15.94 -4.59 0.75
N LEU A 324 14.70 -4.65 0.24
CA LEU A 324 14.20 -3.65 -0.71
C LEU A 324 14.04 -2.28 -0.08
N LEU A 325 13.70 -2.21 1.21
CA LEU A 325 13.59 -0.97 1.96
C LEU A 325 14.95 -0.30 2.14
N THR A 326 15.97 -1.00 2.66
CA THR A 326 17.30 -0.41 2.96
C THR A 326 18.03 0.08 1.71
N ASN A 327 17.71 -0.47 0.54
CA ASN A 327 18.23 0.02 -0.75
C ASN A 327 17.67 1.41 -1.16
N LYS A 328 16.70 1.96 -0.43
CA LYS A 328 16.11 3.27 -0.73
C LYS A 328 16.75 4.39 0.07
N LYS A 329 16.81 5.59 -0.53
CA LYS A 329 17.40 6.80 0.08
C LYS A 329 16.88 7.11 1.49
N ARG A 330 15.60 6.84 1.77
CA ARG A 330 14.96 7.11 3.08
C ARG A 330 15.43 6.19 4.20
N TRP A 331 15.90 4.98 3.87
CA TRP A 331 16.26 3.90 4.79
C TRP A 331 17.73 3.48 4.70
N LYS A 332 18.54 4.17 3.88
CA LYS A 332 19.95 3.83 3.63
C LYS A 332 20.80 3.76 4.90
N ASP A 333 20.47 4.58 5.89
CA ASP A 333 21.22 4.66 7.15
C ASP A 333 20.72 3.66 8.21
N CYS A 334 19.70 2.85 7.88
CA CYS A 334 19.15 1.82 8.76
C CYS A 334 19.91 0.50 8.58
N LYS A 335 20.19 -0.19 9.69
CA LYS A 335 20.85 -1.51 9.71
C LYS A 335 19.84 -2.64 9.91
N ILE A 336 20.02 -3.75 9.20
CA ILE A 336 19.16 -4.94 9.36
C ILE A 336 19.70 -5.81 10.49
N ARG A 337 18.88 -6.07 11.51
CA ARG A 337 19.15 -7.08 12.56
C ARG A 337 18.22 -8.27 12.33
N VAL A 338 18.75 -9.49 12.37
CA VAL A 338 17.94 -10.69 12.10
C VAL A 338 17.82 -11.51 13.38
N PHE A 339 16.58 -11.78 13.79
CA PHE A 339 16.23 -12.62 14.92
C PHE A 339 15.65 -13.92 14.40
N ILE A 340 16.20 -15.06 14.84
CA ILE A 340 15.73 -16.38 14.46
C ILE A 340 15.34 -17.20 15.69
N GLY A 341 14.33 -18.05 15.55
CA GLY A 341 14.01 -19.05 16.56
C GLY A 341 14.88 -20.29 16.42
N GLY A 342 15.54 -20.71 17.50
CA GLY A 342 16.43 -21.87 17.49
C GLY A 342 16.34 -22.70 18.77
N LYS A 343 17.02 -23.85 18.78
CA LYS A 343 17.19 -24.64 20.01
C LYS A 343 18.43 -24.17 20.75
N ILE A 344 18.36 -24.09 22.09
CA ILE A 344 19.47 -23.61 22.93
C ILE A 344 20.78 -24.39 22.66
N ASN A 345 20.69 -25.68 22.35
CA ASN A 345 21.85 -26.56 22.12
C ASN A 345 22.52 -26.36 20.74
N ARG A 346 21.93 -25.61 19.81
CA ARG A 346 22.43 -25.45 18.43
C ARG A 346 22.56 -23.99 17.98
N ILE A 347 22.56 -23.04 18.91
CA ILE A 347 22.61 -21.59 18.63
C ILE A 347 23.71 -21.23 17.61
N ASP A 348 24.95 -21.67 17.81
CA ASP A 348 26.06 -21.34 16.91
C ASP A 348 25.97 -21.99 15.53
N HIS A 349 25.31 -23.14 15.43
CA HIS A 349 25.08 -23.79 14.15
C HIS A 349 24.00 -23.04 13.37
N ASP A 350 22.87 -22.74 14.01
CA ASP A 350 21.73 -22.05 13.39
C ASP A 350 22.13 -20.62 12.98
N ARG A 351 22.89 -19.90 13.82
CA ARG A 351 23.46 -18.58 13.50
C ARG A 351 24.35 -18.62 12.25
N ARG A 352 25.26 -19.60 12.14
CA ARG A 352 26.15 -19.75 10.97
C ARG A 352 25.39 -20.15 9.71
N ALA A 353 24.42 -21.04 9.84
CA ALA A 353 23.54 -21.44 8.73
C ALA A 353 22.79 -20.22 8.19
N MET A 354 22.22 -19.38 9.09
CA MET A 354 21.52 -18.17 8.71
C MET A 354 22.45 -17.12 8.08
N ALA A 355 23.64 -16.91 8.65
CA ALA A 355 24.64 -16.01 8.07
C ALA A 355 25.03 -16.43 6.64
N THR A 356 25.19 -17.74 6.42
CA THR A 356 25.49 -18.29 5.09
C THR A 356 24.34 -18.05 4.12
N LEU A 357 23.09 -18.23 4.56
CA LEU A 357 21.90 -17.99 3.76
C LEU A 357 21.76 -16.51 3.37
N LEU A 358 21.91 -15.58 4.33
CA LEU A 358 21.84 -14.14 4.07
C LEU A 358 22.96 -13.67 3.13
N SER A 359 24.18 -14.20 3.31
CA SER A 359 25.31 -13.94 2.41
C SER A 359 25.02 -14.41 0.99
N LYS A 360 24.42 -15.60 0.83
CA LYS A 360 23.99 -16.10 -0.50
C LYS A 360 22.93 -15.20 -1.15
N PHE A 361 22.07 -14.57 -0.36
CA PHE A 361 21.09 -13.60 -0.84
C PHE A 361 21.64 -12.18 -0.97
N ARG A 362 22.92 -11.95 -0.64
CA ARG A 362 23.59 -10.63 -0.65
C ARG A 362 22.82 -9.59 0.16
N ILE A 363 22.23 -10.03 1.27
CA ILE A 363 21.57 -9.15 2.23
C ILE A 363 22.60 -8.82 3.31
N ASP A 364 23.02 -7.56 3.33
CA ASP A 364 23.89 -7.06 4.38
C ASP A 364 23.09 -6.95 5.68
N PHE A 365 23.63 -7.55 6.75
CA PHE A 365 23.05 -7.52 8.09
C PHE A 365 24.09 -7.05 9.10
N SER A 366 23.65 -6.43 10.19
CA SER A 366 24.54 -6.01 11.27
C SER A 366 24.75 -7.09 12.32
N ASP A 367 23.72 -7.86 12.64
CA ASP A 367 23.78 -8.91 13.67
C ASP A 367 22.71 -9.99 13.44
N ILE A 368 22.99 -11.20 13.92
CA ILE A 368 22.07 -12.34 13.93
C ILE A 368 21.95 -12.88 15.36
N THR A 369 20.75 -12.75 15.93
CA THR A 369 20.43 -13.22 17.29
C THR A 369 19.55 -14.46 17.22
N VAL A 370 19.96 -15.54 17.88
CA VAL A 370 19.18 -16.78 17.99
C VAL A 370 18.48 -16.83 19.33
N LEU A 371 17.16 -16.88 19.30
CA LEU A 371 16.31 -16.91 20.49
C LEU A 371 15.93 -18.35 20.82
N GLY A 372 16.36 -18.82 21.99
CA GLY A 372 16.10 -20.19 22.49
C GLY A 372 14.85 -20.32 23.37
N ASP A 373 14.27 -19.20 23.76
CA ASP A 373 13.24 -19.05 24.81
C ASP A 373 11.88 -18.64 24.26
N ILE A 374 11.65 -18.80 22.96
CA ILE A 374 10.37 -18.49 22.30
C ILE A 374 9.22 -19.39 22.83
N ASN A 375 9.55 -20.61 23.25
CA ASN A 375 8.57 -21.60 23.73
C ASN A 375 8.55 -21.69 25.27
N THR A 376 9.22 -20.80 25.99
CA THR A 376 9.11 -20.76 27.45
C THR A 376 7.75 -20.21 27.86
N LYS A 377 7.33 -20.52 29.10
CA LYS A 377 6.07 -20.00 29.62
C LYS A 377 6.13 -18.47 29.70
N PRO A 378 5.11 -17.74 29.19
CA PRO A 378 5.01 -16.30 29.33
C PRO A 378 4.78 -15.88 30.79
N LYS A 379 4.95 -14.58 31.08
CA LYS A 379 4.67 -14.02 32.40
C LYS A 379 3.18 -14.13 32.71
N LYS A 380 2.85 -14.45 33.98
CA LYS A 380 1.47 -14.66 34.43
C LYS A 380 0.58 -13.44 34.18
N GLU A 381 1.11 -12.23 34.37
CA GLU A 381 0.40 -10.97 34.14
C GLU A 381 -0.11 -10.85 32.69
N HIS A 382 0.72 -11.20 31.70
CA HIS A 382 0.34 -11.13 30.29
C HIS A 382 -0.63 -12.25 29.88
N VAL A 383 -0.59 -13.39 30.57
CA VAL A 383 -1.59 -14.46 30.39
C VAL A 383 -2.96 -14.02 30.92
N VAL A 384 -3.01 -13.44 32.11
CA VAL A 384 -4.27 -12.92 32.69
C VAL A 384 -4.85 -11.83 31.78
N ALA A 385 -4.02 -10.88 31.32
CA ALA A 385 -4.48 -9.84 30.39
C ALA A 385 -4.99 -10.40 29.04
N PHE A 386 -4.47 -11.55 28.59
CA PHE A 386 -5.01 -12.24 27.41
C PHE A 386 -6.37 -12.86 27.69
N GLU A 387 -6.50 -13.55 28.83
CA GLU A 387 -7.74 -14.21 29.24
C GLU A 387 -8.89 -13.18 29.41
N GLU A 388 -8.62 -12.04 30.04
CA GLU A 388 -9.56 -10.91 30.16
C GLU A 388 -9.97 -10.34 28.79
N MET A 389 -9.04 -10.30 27.83
CA MET A 389 -9.33 -9.79 26.48
C MET A 389 -10.27 -10.72 25.70
N VAL A 390 -10.13 -12.04 25.85
CA VAL A 390 -10.94 -13.02 25.10
C VAL A 390 -12.23 -13.41 25.81
N GLU A 391 -12.37 -13.12 27.10
CA GLU A 391 -13.54 -13.46 27.92
C GLU A 391 -14.88 -13.05 27.29
N PRO A 392 -15.06 -11.83 26.74
CA PRO A 392 -16.34 -11.42 26.15
C PRO A 392 -16.74 -12.25 24.92
N TYR A 393 -15.77 -12.88 24.26
CA TYR A 393 -15.98 -13.62 23.01
C TYR A 393 -16.04 -15.14 23.22
N ARG A 394 -15.91 -15.59 24.47
CA ARG A 394 -15.84 -17.02 24.83
C ARG A 394 -17.23 -17.64 24.90
N LEU A 395 -17.39 -18.79 24.26
CA LEU A 395 -18.59 -19.63 24.35
C LEU A 395 -18.29 -20.79 25.31
N LYS A 396 -18.95 -20.77 26.48
CA LYS A 396 -18.78 -21.80 27.51
C LYS A 396 -19.69 -22.98 27.20
N GLU A 397 -19.23 -23.89 26.35
CA GLU A 397 -20.01 -25.04 25.86
C GLU A 397 -20.49 -25.93 27.01
N ASP A 398 -19.65 -26.16 28.01
CA ASP A 398 -19.95 -27.04 29.15
C ASP A 398 -21.12 -26.56 30.01
N ASN A 399 -21.47 -25.27 29.92
CA ASN A 399 -22.58 -24.68 30.68
C ASN A 399 -23.88 -24.61 29.88
N MET A 400 -23.89 -25.07 28.62
CA MET A 400 -25.01 -24.93 27.70
C MET A 400 -25.48 -26.29 27.19
N GLU A 401 -26.76 -26.38 26.84
CA GLU A 401 -27.28 -27.55 26.11
C GLU A 401 -26.63 -27.63 24.72
N LEU A 402 -26.32 -28.85 24.27
CA LEU A 402 -25.63 -29.11 22.99
C LEU A 402 -26.30 -28.42 21.80
N GLU A 403 -27.63 -28.50 21.69
CA GLU A 403 -28.37 -27.84 20.61
C GLU A 403 -28.28 -26.31 20.66
N ALA A 404 -28.29 -25.72 21.86
CA ALA A 404 -28.16 -24.28 22.03
C ALA A 404 -26.75 -23.80 21.66
N ALA A 405 -25.73 -24.57 22.05
CA ALA A 405 -24.35 -24.30 21.67
C ALA A 405 -24.15 -24.39 20.15
N GLU A 406 -24.72 -25.39 19.48
CA GLU A 406 -24.65 -25.52 18.01
C GLU A 406 -25.38 -24.39 17.29
N ARG A 407 -26.56 -23.97 17.79
CA ARG A 407 -27.26 -22.80 17.23
C ARG A 407 -26.42 -21.54 17.34
N LEU A 408 -25.78 -21.30 18.48
CA LEU A 408 -24.91 -20.14 18.68
C LEU A 408 -23.65 -20.19 17.83
N LYS A 409 -23.05 -21.38 17.62
CA LYS A 409 -21.94 -21.55 16.67
C LYS A 409 -22.34 -21.20 15.24
N ASN A 410 -23.55 -21.57 14.84
CA ASN A 410 -24.05 -21.30 13.49
C ASN A 410 -24.43 -19.83 13.31
N SER A 411 -24.94 -19.16 14.34
CA SER A 411 -25.29 -17.73 14.27
C SER A 411 -24.08 -16.81 14.49
N GLU A 412 -23.14 -17.20 15.35
CA GLU A 412 -21.98 -16.41 15.77
C GLU A 412 -20.69 -17.24 15.65
N PRO A 413 -20.22 -17.54 14.42
CA PRO A 413 -19.05 -18.39 14.20
C PRO A 413 -17.73 -17.79 14.73
N TRP A 414 -17.72 -16.49 15.04
CA TRP A 414 -16.57 -15.79 15.63
C TRP A 414 -16.38 -16.05 17.12
N ARG A 415 -17.29 -16.74 17.80
CA ARG A 415 -17.10 -17.05 19.23
C ARG A 415 -15.96 -18.07 19.42
N ILE A 416 -15.29 -18.00 20.56
CA ILE A 416 -14.15 -18.86 20.89
C ILE A 416 -14.63 -20.00 21.78
N THR A 417 -14.42 -21.23 21.37
CA THR A 417 -14.80 -22.41 22.14
C THR A 417 -13.72 -22.78 23.17
N ASP A 418 -14.14 -23.41 24.28
CA ASP A 418 -13.21 -23.86 25.32
C ASP A 418 -12.21 -24.91 24.81
N ASN A 419 -12.69 -25.82 23.97
CA ASN A 419 -11.87 -26.83 23.30
C ASN A 419 -10.82 -26.19 22.38
N GLU A 420 -11.17 -25.15 21.61
CA GLU A 420 -10.20 -24.41 20.79
C GLU A 420 -9.10 -23.78 21.66
N LEU A 421 -9.46 -23.15 22.78
CA LEU A 421 -8.52 -22.50 23.66
C LEU A 421 -7.53 -23.50 24.28
N GLU A 422 -8.02 -24.68 24.66
CA GLU A 422 -7.19 -25.76 25.20
C GLU A 422 -6.25 -26.34 24.13
N LEU A 423 -6.79 -26.68 22.94
CA LEU A 423 -6.03 -27.24 21.84
C LEU A 423 -4.89 -26.31 21.37
N TYR A 424 -5.15 -25.01 21.32
CA TYR A 424 -4.16 -24.01 20.87
C TYR A 424 -3.43 -23.29 22.00
N ARG A 425 -3.51 -23.78 23.25
CA ARG A 425 -2.87 -23.16 24.42
C ARG A 425 -1.38 -22.88 24.23
N ALA A 426 -0.63 -23.82 23.64
CA ALA A 426 0.79 -23.67 23.38
C ALA A 426 1.07 -22.54 22.36
N LYS A 427 0.20 -22.41 21.35
CA LYS A 427 0.31 -21.38 20.31
C LYS A 427 -0.04 -20.00 20.86
N THR A 428 -1.11 -19.89 21.65
CA THR A 428 -1.46 -18.67 22.39
C THR A 428 -0.31 -18.24 23.31
N SER A 429 0.24 -19.16 24.10
CA SER A 429 1.37 -18.89 25.00
C SER A 429 2.60 -18.39 24.24
N ARG A 430 2.86 -18.96 23.05
CA ARG A 430 3.95 -18.53 22.18
C ARG A 430 3.75 -17.09 21.66
N GLN A 431 2.54 -16.69 21.27
CA GLN A 431 2.29 -15.32 20.81
C GLN A 431 2.50 -14.29 21.93
N ILE A 432 2.06 -14.62 23.15
CA ILE A 432 2.29 -13.78 24.34
C ILE A 432 3.80 -13.66 24.61
N ARG A 433 4.52 -14.79 24.63
CA ARG A 433 5.98 -14.80 24.85
C ARG A 433 6.73 -14.03 23.76
N LEU A 434 6.30 -14.13 22.50
CA LEU A 434 6.89 -13.36 21.40
C LEU A 434 6.73 -11.85 21.59
N ASN A 435 5.58 -11.37 22.10
CA ASN A 435 5.44 -9.95 22.41
C ASN A 435 6.44 -9.50 23.49
N GLU A 436 6.60 -10.29 24.56
CA GLU A 436 7.60 -9.98 25.61
C GLU A 436 9.01 -9.82 25.01
N LEU A 437 9.41 -10.76 24.15
CA LEU A 437 10.71 -10.73 23.48
C LEU A 437 10.85 -9.57 22.48
N LEU A 438 9.77 -9.21 21.76
CA LEU A 438 9.74 -8.06 20.87
C LEU A 438 9.94 -6.75 21.64
N LYS A 439 9.33 -6.62 22.81
CA LYS A 439 9.51 -5.45 23.69
C LYS A 439 10.93 -5.39 24.26
N GLU A 440 11.52 -6.53 24.62
CA GLU A 440 12.87 -6.61 25.17
C GLU A 440 13.95 -6.24 24.13
N HIS A 441 13.84 -6.70 22.88
CA HIS A 441 14.89 -6.55 21.87
C HIS A 441 14.66 -5.46 20.81
N SER A 442 13.40 -5.11 20.52
CA SER A 442 13.01 -4.30 19.37
C SER A 442 12.22 -3.03 19.72
N SER A 443 12.25 -2.58 20.99
CA SER A 443 11.55 -1.36 21.44
C SER A 443 12.01 -0.06 20.78
N THR A 444 13.24 0.00 20.27
CA THR A 444 13.84 1.20 19.64
C THR A 444 13.99 1.08 18.12
N ALA A 445 13.45 0.02 17.52
CA ALA A 445 13.54 -0.21 16.08
C ALA A 445 12.65 0.77 15.29
N ASN A 446 13.09 1.16 14.09
CA ASN A 446 12.27 1.98 13.17
C ASN A 446 11.14 1.15 12.54
N LEU A 447 11.40 -0.13 12.30
CA LEU A 447 10.44 -1.06 11.71
C LEU A 447 10.75 -2.47 12.19
N ILE A 448 9.72 -3.20 12.59
CA ILE A 448 9.79 -4.62 12.92
C ILE A 448 9.11 -5.39 11.80
N VAL A 449 9.80 -6.36 11.19
CA VAL A 449 9.22 -7.28 10.20
C VAL A 449 9.20 -8.68 10.80
N ILE A 450 8.01 -9.23 11.02
CA ILE A 450 7.83 -10.53 11.68
C ILE A 450 6.98 -11.46 10.83
N SER A 451 7.27 -12.76 10.87
CA SER A 451 6.43 -13.79 10.25
C SER A 451 5.01 -13.79 10.84
N LEU A 452 3.99 -13.63 10.00
CA LEU A 452 2.58 -13.66 10.37
C LEU A 452 2.17 -15.11 10.76
N PRO A 453 1.65 -15.36 11.98
CA PRO A 453 1.22 -16.69 12.38
C PRO A 453 0.03 -17.15 11.53
N LEU A 454 0.03 -18.40 11.04
CA LEU A 454 -1.11 -18.94 10.29
C LEU A 454 -2.12 -19.60 11.21
N ALA A 455 -3.39 -19.24 11.08
CA ALA A 455 -4.50 -20.04 11.55
C ALA A 455 -5.14 -20.78 10.36
N ARG A 456 -5.51 -22.05 10.54
CA ARG A 456 -6.24 -22.80 9.51
C ARG A 456 -7.71 -22.41 9.59
N LYS A 457 -8.30 -21.98 8.47
CA LYS A 457 -9.72 -21.62 8.36
C LYS A 457 -10.60 -22.78 8.85
N GLY A 458 -11.61 -22.48 9.65
CA GLY A 458 -12.54 -23.45 10.24
C GLY A 458 -11.99 -24.25 11.44
N ALA A 459 -10.68 -24.26 11.66
CA ALA A 459 -10.09 -24.90 12.84
C ALA A 459 -9.83 -23.92 14.00
N VAL A 460 -9.80 -22.63 13.70
CA VAL A 460 -9.58 -21.54 14.66
C VAL A 460 -10.63 -20.48 14.39
N SER A 461 -11.33 -20.04 15.43
CA SER A 461 -12.28 -18.94 15.33
C SER A 461 -11.63 -17.61 14.94
N SER A 462 -12.35 -16.78 14.19
CA SER A 462 -11.88 -15.47 13.71
C SER A 462 -11.46 -14.55 14.86
N ALA A 463 -12.21 -14.53 15.97
CA ALA A 463 -11.86 -13.71 17.13
C ALA A 463 -10.58 -14.18 17.82
N LEU A 464 -10.36 -15.50 17.94
CA LEU A 464 -9.13 -16.04 18.52
C LEU A 464 -7.91 -15.71 17.66
N TYR A 465 -8.05 -15.81 16.33
CA TYR A 465 -6.96 -15.45 15.43
C TYR A 465 -6.66 -13.94 15.48
N MET A 466 -7.68 -13.08 15.50
CA MET A 466 -7.49 -11.63 15.67
C MET A 466 -6.85 -11.29 17.02
N ALA A 467 -7.26 -11.98 18.10
CA ALA A 467 -6.67 -11.84 19.43
C ALA A 467 -5.17 -12.19 19.46
N TRP A 468 -4.74 -13.23 18.72
CA TRP A 468 -3.32 -13.55 18.57
C TRP A 468 -2.54 -12.43 17.88
N LEU A 469 -3.09 -11.84 16.82
CA LEU A 469 -2.45 -10.75 16.10
C LEU A 469 -2.37 -9.49 16.99
N GLU A 470 -3.44 -9.19 17.73
CA GLU A 470 -3.49 -8.10 18.69
C GLU A 470 -2.37 -8.23 19.73
N VAL A 471 -2.28 -9.39 20.36
CA VAL A 471 -1.29 -9.67 21.42
C VAL A 471 0.12 -9.61 20.89
N LEU A 472 0.38 -10.20 19.72
CA LEU A 472 1.72 -10.22 19.13
C LEU A 472 2.24 -8.81 18.84
N SER A 473 1.35 -7.88 18.49
CA SER A 473 1.71 -6.55 17.96
C SER A 473 1.38 -5.38 18.91
N LYS A 474 1.07 -5.66 20.17
CA LYS A 474 0.66 -4.67 21.18
C LYS A 474 1.84 -3.85 21.74
N ASP A 475 1.70 -2.53 21.78
CA ASP A 475 2.66 -1.53 22.30
C ASP A 475 4.07 -1.63 21.68
N LEU A 476 4.15 -1.88 20.37
CA LEU A 476 5.41 -1.96 19.63
C LEU A 476 5.58 -0.78 18.66
N PRO A 477 6.81 -0.46 18.23
CA PRO A 477 7.03 0.39 17.05
C PRO A 477 6.30 -0.14 15.81
N PRO A 478 6.30 0.59 14.68
CA PRO A 478 5.67 0.13 13.45
C PRO A 478 6.06 -1.31 13.12
N ILE A 479 5.05 -2.18 13.03
CA ILE A 479 5.24 -3.62 12.86
C ILE A 479 4.55 -4.10 11.59
N LEU A 480 5.28 -4.90 10.84
CA LEU A 480 4.88 -5.50 9.58
C LEU A 480 4.80 -7.01 9.76
N LEU A 481 3.57 -7.53 9.83
CA LEU A 481 3.32 -8.96 9.86
C LEU A 481 3.31 -9.47 8.43
N VAL A 482 4.29 -10.29 8.05
CA VAL A 482 4.50 -10.73 6.67
C VAL A 482 4.40 -12.24 6.58
N ARG A 483 3.73 -12.74 5.55
CA ARG A 483 3.78 -14.14 5.15
C ARG A 483 3.80 -14.24 3.63
N GLY A 484 4.78 -14.94 3.10
CA GLY A 484 4.81 -15.27 1.67
C GLY A 484 3.90 -16.45 1.34
N ASN A 485 3.77 -16.75 0.05
CA ASN A 485 2.96 -17.83 -0.49
C ASN A 485 3.71 -19.18 -0.55
N HIS A 486 4.74 -19.36 0.28
CA HIS A 486 5.61 -20.55 0.35
C HIS A 486 6.37 -20.88 -0.95
N GLN A 487 6.13 -20.17 -2.05
CA GLN A 487 7.01 -20.20 -3.22
C GLN A 487 8.29 -19.46 -2.86
N SER A 488 9.43 -20.05 -3.19
CA SER A 488 10.71 -19.38 -2.99
C SER A 488 10.71 -18.08 -3.79
N VAL A 489 10.90 -16.95 -3.12
CA VAL A 489 11.08 -15.63 -3.75
C VAL A 489 12.54 -15.22 -3.78
N LEU A 490 13.37 -15.93 -3.02
CA LEU A 490 14.83 -15.80 -3.01
C LEU A 490 15.41 -17.06 -3.65
N THR A 491 16.23 -16.88 -4.69
CA THR A 491 16.98 -17.98 -5.30
C THR A 491 18.46 -17.84 -5.02
N PHE A 492 19.11 -18.98 -4.85
CA PHE A 492 20.56 -19.07 -4.94
C PHE A 492 20.95 -18.75 -6.40
N TYR A 493 21.80 -17.74 -6.60
CA TYR A 493 22.49 -17.59 -7.87
C TYR A 493 23.66 -18.58 -7.90
N SER A 494 23.72 -19.37 -8.97
CA SER A 494 24.95 -19.89 -9.57
C SER A 494 25.66 -18.77 -10.32
#